data_AF-A0A7Y5BB55-F1
#
_entry.id   AF-A0A7Y5BB55-F1
#
_cell.length_a   1.000
_cell.length_b   1.000
_cell.length_c   1.000
_cell.angle_alpha   90.00
_cell.angle_beta   90.00
_cell.angle_gamma   90.00
#
_symmetry.space_group_name_H-M   'P 1'
#
loop_
_entity.id
_entity.type
_entity.pdbx_description
1 polymer ?
#
loop_
_entity_poly.entity_id
_entity_poly.type
_entity_poly.pdbx_seq_one_letter_code
_entity_poly.pdbx_strand_id
1 'polypeptide(L)'
;MSKLMSLIALSFIIIIFGCYNKALIKRAKKENISFKKIPKADRMDLAMEQEFMKTRNIETNIVPREKLWEAQVYQQELLERKHKAAISGITWKERGPNNVGGRTRAILWDKNDPLHKTVFVAGVAGGLWKTSNIYAPIVTWTKVSDQFDNIAICAIAQDPVRPDTIYFGTGEGFFNTDGVQGNGIWKSTDGGSTFSVLSSTVTSNYSTC
;
A
#
# COMPACT_ATOMS: atom_id res chain seq x y z
N MET A 1 -54.68 35.86 -59.99
CA MET A 1 -54.52 35.05 -58.75
C MET A 1 -53.07 34.59 -58.49
N SER A 2 -52.21 34.37 -59.50
CA SER A 2 -50.85 33.82 -59.29
C SER A 2 -49.85 34.74 -58.58
N LYS A 3 -49.91 36.07 -58.77
CA LYS A 3 -48.98 37.01 -58.12
C LYS A 3 -49.23 37.19 -56.61
N LEU A 4 -50.49 37.06 -56.15
CA LEU A 4 -50.84 37.24 -54.74
C LEU A 4 -50.39 36.05 -53.87
N MET A 5 -50.47 34.82 -54.39
CA MET A 5 -49.98 33.63 -53.68
C MET A 5 -48.45 33.59 -53.56
N SER A 6 -47.72 34.12 -54.55
CA SER A 6 -46.25 34.18 -54.50
C SER A 6 -45.73 35.16 -53.44
N LEU A 7 -46.43 36.28 -53.21
CA LEU A 7 -46.07 37.27 -52.18
C LEU A 7 -46.30 36.74 -50.75
N ILE A 8 -47.38 35.98 -50.55
CA ILE A 8 -47.69 35.35 -49.25
C ILE A 8 -46.70 34.22 -48.95
N ALA A 9 -46.29 33.44 -49.95
CA ALA A 9 -45.26 32.41 -49.79
C ALA A 9 -43.89 33.01 -49.42
N LEU A 10 -43.50 34.14 -50.04
CA LEU A 10 -42.25 34.83 -49.74
C LEU A 10 -42.25 35.42 -48.31
N SER A 11 -43.37 35.97 -47.84
CA SER A 11 -43.47 36.49 -46.47
C SER A 11 -43.38 35.38 -45.43
N PHE A 12 -43.98 34.21 -45.70
CA PHE A 12 -43.88 33.04 -44.82
C PHE A 12 -42.44 32.52 -44.72
N ILE A 13 -41.71 32.46 -45.84
CA ILE A 13 -40.31 32.02 -45.84
C ILE A 13 -39.42 32.98 -45.05
N ILE A 14 -39.60 34.29 -45.19
CA ILE A 14 -38.82 35.30 -44.46
C ILE A 14 -39.09 35.24 -42.94
N ILE A 15 -40.35 35.02 -42.53
CA ILE A 15 -40.71 34.87 -41.12
C ILE A 15 -40.11 33.58 -40.53
N ILE A 16 -40.18 32.46 -41.26
CA ILE A 16 -39.58 31.19 -40.83
C ILE A 16 -38.06 31.33 -40.70
N PHE A 17 -37.38 31.92 -41.69
CA PHE A 17 -35.94 32.18 -41.62
C PHE A 17 -35.56 33.12 -40.48
N GLY A 18 -36.34 34.18 -40.25
CA GLY A 18 -36.14 35.13 -39.15
C GLY A 18 -36.30 34.49 -37.77
N CYS A 19 -37.29 33.61 -37.60
CA CYS A 19 -37.49 32.84 -36.36
C CYS A 19 -36.37 31.81 -36.13
N TYR A 20 -35.93 31.11 -37.17
CA TYR A 20 -34.82 30.15 -37.09
C TYR A 20 -33.51 30.83 -36.69
N ASN A 21 -33.22 31.99 -37.27
CA ASN A 21 -31.97 32.71 -37.02
C ASN A 21 -31.94 33.30 -35.59
N LYS A 22 -33.08 33.82 -35.08
CA LYS A 22 -33.19 34.27 -33.68
C LYS A 22 -33.04 33.11 -32.69
N ALA A 23 -33.55 31.92 -33.00
CA ALA A 23 -33.40 30.73 -32.16
C ALA A 23 -31.94 30.24 -32.11
N LEU A 24 -31.24 30.24 -33.24
CA LEU A 24 -29.81 29.89 -33.32
C LEU A 24 -28.93 30.87 -32.54
N ILE A 25 -29.18 32.19 -32.66
CA ILE A 25 -28.45 33.21 -31.92
C ILE A 25 -28.70 33.08 -30.40
N LYS A 26 -29.93 32.75 -29.98
CA LYS A 26 -30.23 32.47 -28.55
C LYS A 26 -29.52 31.22 -28.04
N ARG A 27 -29.36 30.19 -28.88
CA ARG A 27 -28.66 28.93 -28.56
C ARG A 27 -27.14 29.11 -28.49
N ALA A 28 -26.57 29.99 -29.31
CA ALA A 28 -25.14 30.32 -29.29
C ALA A 28 -24.73 31.20 -28.08
N LYS A 29 -25.67 31.96 -27.50
CA LYS A 29 -25.37 32.95 -26.44
C LYS A 29 -25.46 32.42 -25.01
N LYS A 30 -25.66 31.12 -24.80
CA LYS A 30 -25.76 30.52 -23.46
C LYS A 30 -24.88 29.30 -23.33
N GLU A 31 -23.58 29.54 -23.22
CA GLU A 31 -22.68 28.79 -22.34
C GLU A 31 -21.35 29.54 -22.26
N ASN A 32 -21.34 30.62 -21.48
CA ASN A 32 -20.09 31.11 -20.89
C ASN A 32 -19.67 30.05 -19.87
N ILE A 33 -18.99 29.00 -20.35
CA ILE A 33 -18.32 28.03 -19.50
C ILE A 33 -17.19 28.80 -18.82
N SER A 34 -17.51 29.40 -17.67
CA SER A 34 -16.51 29.92 -16.75
C SER A 34 -15.69 28.72 -16.32
N PHE A 35 -14.45 28.64 -16.81
CA PHE A 35 -13.48 27.67 -16.32
C PHE A 35 -13.23 27.98 -14.84
N LYS A 36 -14.02 27.34 -13.97
CA LYS A 36 -13.85 27.43 -12.53
C LYS A 36 -12.42 26.98 -12.24
N LYS A 37 -11.60 27.85 -11.65
CA LYS A 37 -10.20 27.54 -11.32
C LYS A 37 -10.18 26.19 -10.58
N ILE A 38 -9.51 25.19 -11.15
CA ILE A 38 -9.29 23.91 -10.48
C ILE A 38 -8.62 24.19 -9.13
N PRO A 39 -9.09 23.59 -8.01
CA PRO A 39 -8.47 23.74 -6.69
C PRO A 39 -6.98 23.38 -6.73
N LYS A 40 -6.16 24.01 -5.88
CA LYS A 40 -4.69 23.83 -5.89
C LYS A 40 -4.28 22.36 -5.71
N ALA A 41 -5.03 21.59 -4.93
CA ALA A 41 -4.75 20.18 -4.67
C ALA A 41 -4.94 19.29 -5.89
N ASP A 42 -5.84 19.66 -6.81
CA ASP A 42 -6.20 18.84 -7.98
C ASP A 42 -5.43 19.23 -9.25
N ARG A 43 -4.36 20.03 -9.08
CA ARG A 43 -3.54 20.60 -10.16
C ARG A 43 -2.33 19.74 -10.45
N MET A 44 -2.51 18.76 -11.34
CA MET A 44 -1.44 17.88 -11.82
C MET A 44 -0.28 18.68 -12.47
N ASP A 45 -0.60 19.78 -13.14
CA ASP A 45 0.35 20.72 -13.74
C ASP A 45 1.31 21.32 -12.71
N LEU A 46 0.79 21.82 -11.59
CA LEU A 46 1.59 22.41 -10.51
C LEU A 46 2.41 21.35 -9.77
N ALA A 47 1.86 20.15 -9.58
CA ALA A 47 2.61 19.03 -9.00
C ALA A 47 3.78 18.63 -9.90
N MET A 48 3.57 18.55 -11.22
CA MET A 48 4.61 18.21 -12.19
C MET A 48 5.68 19.30 -12.28
N GLU A 49 5.29 20.58 -12.24
CA GLU A 49 6.23 21.70 -12.17
C GLU A 49 7.06 21.66 -10.88
N GLN A 50 6.42 21.40 -9.73
CA GLN A 50 7.12 21.26 -8.45
C GLN A 50 8.12 20.11 -8.48
N GLU A 51 7.75 18.95 -9.01
CA GLU A 51 8.66 17.81 -9.12
C GLU A 51 9.81 18.07 -10.10
N PHE A 52 9.53 18.73 -11.23
CA PHE A 52 10.59 19.18 -12.14
C PHE A 52 11.55 20.15 -11.46
N MET A 53 11.04 21.13 -10.70
CA MET A 53 11.87 22.09 -9.96
C MET A 53 12.74 21.43 -8.89
N LYS A 54 12.25 20.39 -8.22
CA LYS A 54 13.01 19.61 -7.22
C LYS A 54 14.09 18.74 -7.83
N THR A 55 13.86 18.22 -9.04
CA THR A 55 14.70 17.18 -9.66
C THR A 55 15.63 17.72 -10.75
N ARG A 56 15.36 18.92 -11.28
CA ARG A 56 16.23 19.56 -12.26
C ARG A 56 17.57 19.95 -11.64
N ASN A 57 18.61 19.90 -12.46
CA ASN A 57 19.85 20.60 -12.17
C ASN A 57 19.62 22.11 -12.32
N ILE A 58 20.09 22.92 -11.36
CA ILE A 58 19.90 24.38 -11.33
C ILE A 58 20.63 25.07 -12.50
N GLU A 59 21.77 24.53 -12.94
CA GLU A 59 22.60 25.09 -14.00
C GLU A 59 22.06 24.77 -15.39
N THR A 60 21.63 23.52 -15.62
CA THR A 60 21.15 23.09 -16.94
C THR A 60 19.64 23.17 -17.10
N ASN A 61 18.90 23.39 -16.02
CA ASN A 61 17.44 23.44 -15.99
C ASN A 61 16.77 22.19 -16.61
N ILE A 62 17.44 21.05 -16.53
CA ILE A 62 16.98 19.76 -17.07
C ILE A 62 17.10 18.72 -15.95
N VAL A 63 16.19 17.74 -15.92
CA VAL A 63 16.29 16.57 -15.04
C VAL A 63 17.37 15.63 -15.60
N PRO A 64 18.52 15.47 -14.92
CA PRO A 64 19.65 14.71 -15.45
C PRO A 64 19.36 13.20 -15.34
N ARG A 65 18.88 12.59 -16.43
CA ARG A 65 18.47 11.17 -16.45
C ARG A 65 19.67 10.23 -16.35
N GLU A 66 20.81 10.64 -16.88
CA GLU A 66 22.09 9.94 -16.81
C GLU A 66 22.59 9.74 -15.37
N LYS A 67 22.28 10.68 -14.46
CA LYS A 67 22.64 10.58 -13.03
C LYS A 67 21.81 9.56 -12.27
N LEU A 68 20.70 9.09 -12.84
CA LEU A 68 19.90 8.02 -12.23
C LEU A 68 20.76 6.76 -12.05
N TRP A 69 21.57 6.42 -13.05
CA TRP A 69 22.43 5.24 -12.99
C TRP A 69 23.52 5.39 -11.93
N GLU A 70 24.17 6.56 -11.87
CA GLU A 70 25.14 6.88 -10.82
C GLU A 70 24.51 6.81 -9.43
N ALA A 71 23.30 7.35 -9.26
CA ALA A 71 22.55 7.29 -8.00
C ALA A 71 22.17 5.85 -7.64
N GLN A 72 21.77 5.01 -8.60
CA GLN A 72 21.47 3.60 -8.39
C GLN A 72 22.70 2.80 -7.97
N VAL A 73 23.82 3.00 -8.67
CA VAL A 73 25.10 2.35 -8.33
C VAL A 73 25.55 2.79 -6.93
N TYR A 74 25.50 4.08 -6.63
CA TYR A 74 25.83 4.61 -5.30
C TYR A 74 24.91 4.04 -4.21
N GLN A 75 23.61 3.90 -4.49
CA GLN A 75 22.65 3.30 -3.57
C GLN A 75 22.97 1.82 -3.31
N GLN A 76 23.36 1.06 -4.34
CA GLN A 76 23.83 -0.32 -4.19
C GLN A 76 25.11 -0.40 -3.37
N GLU A 77 26.11 0.44 -3.63
CA GLU A 77 27.33 0.50 -2.82
C GLU A 77 27.02 0.81 -1.35
N LEU A 78 26.06 1.70 -1.06
CA LEU A 78 25.64 2.00 0.31
C LEU A 78 24.94 0.81 0.99
N LEU A 79 24.17 0.02 0.23
CA LEU A 79 23.54 -1.20 0.73
C LEU A 79 24.57 -2.30 1.01
N GLU A 80 25.57 -2.46 0.15
CA GLU A 80 26.67 -3.41 0.35
C GLU A 80 27.59 -2.99 1.50
N ARG A 81 27.87 -1.69 1.64
CA ARG A 81 28.61 -1.14 2.79
C ARG A 81 27.84 -1.25 4.11
N LYS A 82 26.54 -1.55 4.06
CA LYS A 82 25.66 -1.67 5.24
C LYS A 82 25.80 -3.01 5.98
N HIS A 83 26.92 -3.71 5.86
CA HIS A 83 27.38 -4.61 6.93
C HIS A 83 27.92 -3.80 8.11
N LYS A 84 27.06 -3.01 8.77
CA LYS A 84 27.36 -2.54 10.12
C LYS A 84 27.30 -3.75 11.02
N ALA A 85 28.48 -4.29 11.37
CA ALA A 85 28.61 -5.17 12.51
C ALA A 85 27.85 -4.53 13.68
N ALA A 86 26.95 -5.30 14.30
CA ALA A 86 26.29 -4.84 15.50
C ALA A 86 27.37 -4.38 16.49
N ILE A 87 27.20 -3.19 17.09
CA ILE A 87 28.13 -2.71 18.11
C ILE A 87 28.09 -3.76 19.23
N SER A 88 29.22 -4.44 19.44
CA SER A 88 29.30 -5.58 20.36
C SER A 88 29.02 -5.12 21.78
N GLY A 89 28.20 -5.88 22.52
CA GLY A 89 27.91 -5.60 23.93
C GLY A 89 26.79 -4.59 24.17
N ILE A 90 26.09 -4.10 23.14
CA ILE A 90 24.86 -3.31 23.34
C ILE A 90 23.69 -4.25 23.66
N THR A 91 23.04 -4.00 24.81
CA THR A 91 21.76 -4.64 25.16
C THR A 91 20.62 -3.68 24.89
N TRP A 92 19.75 -4.03 23.96
CA TRP A 92 18.52 -3.27 23.71
C TRP A 92 17.46 -3.62 24.73
N LYS A 93 16.84 -2.59 25.33
CA LYS A 93 15.72 -2.73 26.26
C LYS A 93 14.52 -1.94 25.74
N GLU A 94 13.41 -2.64 25.54
CA GLU A 94 12.14 -2.04 25.16
C GLU A 94 11.60 -1.15 26.30
N ARG A 95 11.04 0.01 25.96
CA ARG A 95 10.57 1.03 26.91
C ARG A 95 9.06 1.26 26.87
N GLY A 96 8.32 0.49 26.06
CA GLY A 96 6.89 0.66 25.85
C GLY A 96 6.54 1.61 24.70
N PRO A 97 5.22 1.82 24.47
CA PRO A 97 4.10 1.29 25.26
C PRO A 97 3.85 -0.21 25.01
N ASN A 98 3.70 -0.99 26.08
CA ASN A 98 3.42 -2.43 26.03
C ASN A 98 1.92 -2.77 26.13
N ASN A 99 1.05 -1.75 26.07
CA ASN A 99 -0.39 -1.85 26.27
C ASN A 99 -1.23 -1.37 25.07
N VAL A 100 -0.58 -1.04 23.95
CA VAL A 100 -1.26 -0.61 22.71
C VAL A 100 -1.17 -1.75 21.70
N GLY A 101 -2.33 -2.33 21.37
CA GLY A 101 -2.42 -3.38 20.35
C GLY A 101 -2.42 -2.79 18.93
N GLY A 102 -1.73 -3.48 18.02
CA GLY A 102 -1.79 -3.21 16.58
C GLY A 102 -2.83 -4.08 15.85
N ARG A 103 -2.78 -4.06 14.51
CA ARG A 103 -3.59 -4.93 13.65
C ARG A 103 -3.16 -6.40 13.79
N THR A 104 -3.87 -7.13 14.65
CA THR A 104 -3.74 -8.59 14.79
C THR A 104 -4.56 -9.27 13.71
N ARG A 105 -3.97 -10.24 13.00
CA ARG A 105 -4.58 -10.90 11.83
C ARG A 105 -4.58 -12.41 11.92
N ALA A 106 -3.73 -12.98 12.76
CA ALA A 106 -3.58 -14.40 12.92
C ALA A 106 -3.65 -14.78 14.40
N ILE A 107 -4.31 -15.90 14.69
CA ILE A 107 -4.39 -16.51 16.03
C ILE A 107 -4.36 -18.03 15.88
N LEU A 108 -3.65 -18.70 16.78
CA LEU A 108 -3.53 -20.16 16.83
C LEU A 108 -3.48 -20.63 18.28
N TRP A 109 -4.39 -21.51 18.67
CA TRP A 109 -4.25 -22.31 19.88
C TRP A 109 -3.31 -23.47 19.61
N ASP A 110 -2.31 -23.63 20.46
CA ASP A 110 -1.32 -24.69 20.30
C ASP A 110 -1.93 -26.07 20.61
N LYS A 111 -1.91 -26.97 19.62
CA LYS A 111 -2.36 -28.35 19.78
C LYS A 111 -1.41 -29.22 20.59
N ASN A 112 -0.15 -28.81 20.80
CA ASN A 112 0.76 -29.48 21.72
C ASN A 112 0.39 -29.24 23.19
N ASP A 113 -0.44 -28.23 23.47
CA ASP A 113 -0.89 -27.94 24.81
C ASP A 113 -2.27 -28.57 25.07
N PRO A 114 -2.35 -29.69 25.82
CA PRO A 114 -3.60 -30.36 26.12
C PRO A 114 -4.53 -29.52 27.02
N LEU A 115 -4.00 -28.48 27.67
CA LEU A 115 -4.78 -27.56 28.49
C LEU A 115 -5.27 -26.33 27.71
N HIS A 116 -4.91 -26.21 26.42
CA HIS A 116 -5.28 -25.11 25.54
C HIS A 116 -4.96 -23.71 26.09
N LYS A 117 -3.85 -23.59 26.84
CA LYS A 117 -3.41 -22.35 27.46
C LYS A 117 -2.48 -21.55 26.56
N THR A 118 -1.71 -22.26 25.74
CA THR A 118 -0.70 -21.70 24.85
C THR A 118 -1.35 -21.18 23.57
N VAL A 119 -1.14 -19.90 23.29
CA VAL A 119 -1.73 -19.22 22.13
C VAL A 119 -0.65 -18.41 21.43
N PHE A 120 -0.62 -18.53 20.11
CA PHE A 120 0.15 -17.67 19.23
C PHE A 120 -0.78 -16.62 18.61
N VAL A 121 -0.30 -15.38 18.53
CA VAL A 121 -0.96 -14.29 17.80
C VAL A 121 0.05 -13.60 16.91
N ALA A 122 -0.40 -13.15 15.74
CA ALA A 122 0.46 -12.42 14.82
C ALA A 122 -0.24 -11.19 14.26
N GLY A 123 0.56 -10.17 14.02
CA GLY A 123 0.09 -8.89 13.48
C GLY A 123 0.99 -8.36 12.38
N VAL A 124 0.40 -7.49 11.57
CA VAL A 124 1.01 -6.92 10.37
C VAL A 124 2.28 -6.09 10.65
N ALA A 125 2.28 -5.34 11.75
CA ALA A 125 3.43 -4.53 12.16
C ALA A 125 4.05 -5.06 13.46
N GLY A 126 3.60 -6.22 13.93
CA GLY A 126 3.93 -6.76 15.24
C GLY A 126 4.76 -8.04 15.22
N GLY A 127 4.80 -8.77 14.10
CA GLY A 127 5.42 -10.09 14.06
C GLY A 127 4.61 -11.13 14.82
N LEU A 128 5.29 -12.18 15.30
CA LEU A 128 4.69 -13.33 15.98
C LEU A 128 4.93 -13.27 17.48
N TRP A 129 3.86 -13.45 18.24
CA TRP A 129 3.84 -13.43 19.70
C TRP A 129 3.24 -14.72 20.25
N LYS A 130 3.71 -15.13 21.43
CA LYS A 130 3.24 -16.31 22.16
C LYS A 130 2.91 -15.94 23.59
N THR A 131 1.84 -16.51 24.12
CA THR A 131 1.60 -16.62 25.55
C THR A 131 1.53 -18.10 25.94
N SER A 132 2.01 -18.45 27.12
CA SER A 132 1.89 -19.81 27.68
C SER A 132 0.64 -20.00 28.53
N ASN A 133 -0.06 -18.92 28.89
CA ASN A 133 -1.28 -18.98 29.67
C ASN A 133 -2.24 -17.83 29.35
N ILE A 134 -3.10 -18.07 28.36
CA ILE A 134 -4.15 -17.11 27.97
C ILE A 134 -5.22 -16.90 29.04
N TYR A 135 -5.37 -17.83 30.00
CA TYR A 135 -6.35 -17.74 31.08
C TYR A 135 -5.80 -17.09 32.36
N ALA A 136 -4.55 -16.60 32.34
CA ALA A 136 -3.98 -15.89 33.47
C ALA A 136 -4.74 -14.57 33.75
N PRO A 137 -4.87 -14.13 35.03
CA PRO A 137 -5.47 -12.84 35.35
C PRO A 137 -4.78 -11.66 34.65
N ILE A 138 -3.46 -11.77 34.45
CA ILE A 138 -2.66 -10.87 33.64
C ILE A 138 -1.94 -11.73 32.60
N VAL A 139 -2.36 -11.61 31.34
CA VAL A 139 -1.75 -12.34 30.23
C VAL A 139 -0.44 -11.66 29.83
N THR A 140 0.65 -12.43 29.82
CA THR A 140 1.95 -11.95 29.33
C THR A 140 2.19 -12.50 27.93
N TRP A 141 2.62 -11.61 27.03
CA TRP A 141 2.99 -11.94 25.66
C TRP A 141 4.50 -11.81 25.48
N THR A 142 5.07 -12.78 24.78
CA THR A 142 6.50 -12.83 24.45
C THR A 142 6.64 -12.84 22.93
N LYS A 143 7.53 -12.01 22.39
CA LYS A 143 7.90 -12.10 20.97
C LYS A 143 8.63 -13.43 20.76
N VAL A 144 8.23 -14.16 19.72
CA VAL A 144 8.86 -15.44 19.38
C VAL A 144 10.29 -15.19 18.86
N SER A 145 10.47 -14.16 18.04
CA SER A 145 11.78 -13.74 17.54
C SER A 145 11.72 -12.27 17.11
N ASP A 146 12.84 -11.58 17.25
CA ASP A 146 13.08 -10.23 16.70
C ASP A 146 13.85 -10.28 15.37
N GLN A 147 14.10 -11.49 14.84
CA GLN A 147 15.01 -11.74 13.72
C GLN A 147 14.29 -12.27 12.48
N PHE A 148 12.96 -12.11 12.39
CA PHE A 148 12.25 -12.41 11.15
C PHE A 148 12.57 -11.32 10.11
N ASP A 149 12.97 -11.74 8.91
CA ASP A 149 13.23 -10.81 7.79
C ASP A 149 11.98 -10.02 7.37
N ASN A 150 10.80 -10.53 7.72
CA ASN A 150 9.52 -9.90 7.47
C ASN A 150 8.57 -10.13 8.65
N ILE A 151 8.08 -9.04 9.24
CA ILE A 151 7.21 -9.06 10.42
C ILE A 151 5.72 -8.96 10.08
N ALA A 152 5.36 -8.79 8.81
CA ALA A 152 3.97 -8.72 8.38
C ALA A 152 3.38 -10.12 8.30
N ILE A 153 2.80 -10.60 9.40
CA ILE A 153 2.26 -11.95 9.48
C ILE A 153 0.74 -11.88 9.56
N CYS A 154 0.04 -12.44 8.57
CA CYS A 154 -1.43 -12.49 8.58
C CYS A 154 -2.01 -13.91 8.49
N ALA A 155 -1.18 -14.95 8.35
CA ALA A 155 -1.62 -16.34 8.37
C ALA A 155 -0.71 -17.19 9.24
N ILE A 156 -1.31 -18.10 10.00
CA ILE A 156 -0.62 -19.11 10.80
C ILE A 156 -1.42 -20.41 10.77
N ALA A 157 -0.73 -21.55 10.70
CA ALA A 157 -1.36 -22.87 10.69
C ALA A 157 -0.46 -23.89 11.39
N GLN A 158 -1.07 -24.90 11.99
CA GLN A 158 -0.37 -26.01 12.66
C GLN A 158 -0.76 -27.33 12.02
N ASP A 159 0.21 -28.21 11.78
CA ASP A 159 -0.01 -29.56 11.26
C ASP A 159 -0.90 -30.34 12.25
N PRO A 160 -2.07 -30.85 11.82
CA PRO A 160 -3.01 -31.54 12.71
C PRO A 160 -2.51 -32.91 13.18
N VAL A 161 -1.56 -33.53 12.46
CA VAL A 161 -1.00 -34.85 12.77
C VAL A 161 0.31 -34.72 13.55
N ARG A 162 1.12 -33.69 13.25
CA ARG A 162 2.39 -33.42 13.94
C ARG A 162 2.40 -31.99 14.47
N PRO A 163 1.81 -31.72 15.64
CA PRO A 163 1.62 -30.37 16.14
C PRO A 163 2.92 -29.56 16.35
N ASP A 164 4.09 -30.21 16.48
CA ASP A 164 5.38 -29.51 16.48
C ASP A 164 5.66 -28.74 15.19
N THR A 165 4.97 -29.09 14.10
CA THR A 165 5.10 -28.39 12.82
C THR A 165 4.10 -27.24 12.72
N ILE A 166 4.61 -26.02 12.74
CA ILE A 166 3.84 -24.77 12.60
C ILE A 166 4.34 -24.01 11.38
N TYR A 167 3.42 -23.43 10.62
CA TYR A 167 3.71 -22.56 9.49
C TYR A 167 3.14 -21.17 9.73
N PHE A 168 3.84 -20.14 9.29
CA PHE A 168 3.24 -18.81 9.14
C PHE A 168 3.60 -18.21 7.78
N GLY A 169 2.67 -17.45 7.21
CA GLY A 169 2.88 -16.72 5.97
C GLY A 169 3.15 -15.25 6.25
N THR A 170 4.01 -14.63 5.44
CA THR A 170 4.32 -13.20 5.52
C THR A 170 3.68 -12.39 4.39
N GLY A 171 3.52 -11.07 4.59
CA GLY A 171 2.84 -10.14 3.70
C GLY A 171 1.39 -9.85 4.10
N GLU A 172 0.82 -8.75 3.63
CA GLU A 172 -0.57 -8.36 3.94
C GLU A 172 -1.41 -7.95 2.72
N GLY A 173 -0.86 -8.10 1.51
CA GLY A 173 -1.37 -7.49 0.30
C GLY A 173 -0.89 -6.04 0.18
N PHE A 174 -0.15 -5.72 -0.89
CA PHE A 174 0.40 -4.38 -1.11
C PHE A 174 -0.61 -3.48 -1.85
N PHE A 175 -1.81 -3.32 -1.29
CA PHE A 175 -2.89 -2.52 -1.89
C PHE A 175 -3.07 -1.14 -1.21
N ASN A 176 -2.45 -0.96 -0.06
CA ASN A 176 -2.43 0.24 0.78
C ASN A 176 -1.00 0.80 0.86
N THR A 177 -0.88 2.10 1.17
CA THR A 177 0.41 2.80 1.24
C THR A 177 1.38 2.21 2.28
N ASP A 178 0.84 1.65 3.36
CA ASP A 178 1.58 0.98 4.44
C ASP A 178 1.70 -0.53 4.27
N GLY A 179 1.18 -1.08 3.16
CA GLY A 179 1.23 -2.49 2.86
C GLY A 179 2.66 -3.01 2.85
N VAL A 180 2.86 -4.25 3.29
CA VAL A 180 4.18 -4.91 3.24
C VAL A 180 4.09 -6.14 2.34
N GLN A 181 4.95 -6.19 1.33
CA GLN A 181 5.13 -7.38 0.50
C GLN A 181 5.67 -8.51 1.37
N GLY A 182 5.17 -9.73 1.18
CA GLY A 182 5.63 -10.90 1.91
C GLY A 182 6.99 -11.42 1.43
N ASN A 183 7.61 -12.23 2.28
CA ASN A 183 8.87 -12.92 2.03
C ASN A 183 8.72 -14.45 2.25
N GLY A 184 7.64 -15.02 1.70
CA GLY A 184 7.36 -16.45 1.73
C GLY A 184 6.77 -16.97 3.03
N ILE A 185 6.86 -18.29 3.18
CA ILE A 185 6.31 -19.09 4.29
C ILE A 185 7.47 -19.52 5.19
N TRP A 186 7.26 -19.37 6.49
CA TRP A 186 8.17 -19.84 7.53
C TRP A 186 7.62 -21.11 8.16
N LYS A 187 8.53 -22.00 8.56
CA LYS A 187 8.21 -23.28 9.16
C LYS A 187 8.99 -23.47 10.45
N SER A 188 8.31 -23.93 11.48
CA SER A 188 8.88 -24.52 12.69
C SER A 188 8.68 -26.03 12.67
N THR A 189 9.57 -26.76 13.35
CA THR A 189 9.44 -28.19 13.65
C THR A 189 9.66 -28.49 15.14
N ASP A 190 9.59 -27.46 15.99
CA ASP A 190 9.89 -27.49 17.43
C ASP A 190 8.81 -26.77 18.27
N GLY A 191 7.56 -26.82 17.80
CA GLY A 191 6.42 -26.24 18.50
C GLY A 191 6.42 -24.71 18.52
N GLY A 192 7.01 -24.10 17.49
CA GLY A 192 7.09 -22.65 17.33
C GLY A 192 8.16 -21.97 18.20
N SER A 193 9.19 -22.71 18.60
CA SER A 193 10.33 -22.16 19.34
C SER A 193 11.32 -21.49 18.38
N THR A 194 11.56 -22.10 17.22
CA THR A 194 12.34 -21.54 16.13
C THR A 194 11.62 -21.71 14.80
N PHE A 195 11.88 -20.79 13.87
CA PHE A 195 11.33 -20.85 12.52
C PHE A 195 12.43 -20.65 11.48
N SER A 196 12.29 -21.31 10.35
CA SER A 196 13.14 -21.14 9.17
C SER A 196 12.28 -20.90 7.94
N VAL A 197 12.76 -20.06 7.04
CA VAL A 197 12.06 -19.78 5.78
C VAL A 197 12.09 -21.01 4.87
N LEU A 198 10.97 -21.30 4.21
CA LEU A 198 10.91 -22.30 3.15
C LEU A 198 11.41 -21.67 1.86
N SER A 199 12.65 -22.01 1.46
CA SER A 199 13.32 -21.38 0.32
C SER A 199 12.51 -21.44 -0.98
N SER A 200 11.71 -22.48 -1.18
CA SER A 200 10.84 -22.64 -2.36
C SER A 200 9.68 -21.64 -2.43
N THR A 201 9.42 -20.89 -1.36
CA THR A 201 8.33 -19.90 -1.26
C THR A 201 8.81 -18.46 -1.35
N VAL A 202 10.13 -18.24 -1.31
CA VAL A 202 10.74 -16.92 -1.43
C VAL A 202 10.77 -16.54 -2.91
N THR A 203 9.78 -15.75 -3.34
CA THR A 203 9.66 -15.30 -4.73
C THR A 203 9.37 -13.80 -4.78
N SER A 204 9.69 -13.17 -5.90
CA SER A 204 9.50 -11.72 -6.10
C SER A 204 8.03 -11.28 -6.10
N ASN A 205 7.08 -12.21 -6.15
CA ASN A 205 5.65 -11.94 -6.28
C ASN A 205 4.83 -12.44 -5.07
N TYR A 206 5.48 -12.73 -3.95
CA TYR A 206 4.77 -13.16 -2.74
C TYR A 206 4.12 -11.97 -2.04
N SER A 207 2.89 -11.62 -2.44
CA SER A 207 2.22 -10.40 -1.98
C SER A 207 1.28 -10.61 -0.80
N THR A 208 0.75 -11.82 -0.61
CA THR A 208 -0.25 -12.16 0.41
C THR A 208 0.09 -13.48 1.07
N CYS A 209 -0.25 -13.60 2.35
CA CYS A 209 -0.19 -14.85 3.09
C CYS A 209 -1.51 -15.63 3.06
#